data_AF-A0A2S7NWG0-F1
#
_entry.id   AF-A0A2S7NWG0-F1
#
_cell.length_a   1.000
_cell.length_b   1.000
_cell.length_c   1.000
_cell.angle_alpha   90.00
_cell.angle_beta   90.00
_cell.angle_gamma   90.00
#
_symmetry.space_group_name_H-M   'P 1'
#
loop_
_entity.id
_entity.type
_entity.pdbx_description
1 polymer ?
#
loop_
_entity_poly.entity_id
_entity_poly.type
_entity_poly.pdbx_seq_one_letter_code
_entity_poly.pdbx_strand_id
1 'polypeptide(L)'
;MKCVASTLAPTSQQQFFLATQANKAHYFSNIIYNTIYIFILANWFWSTASRAEAKPAPREIMADPAPAPQTLTPQFCFSTVALRDFLRISRSSIDDSITQNLNALVTPSTEGFDPSSTATRNHRPPHSRQISPTACQNFKNSVLFPSWQARSDVLNYCASVATSPDPDDPDLLQRQVESARERERVVDERLDPYSARFFPKEPRTEQLAAIVRQERGVEAIIRARTWGLVKERCGGVAADWEEALNEWRKSKEKP
;
A
#
# COMPACT_ATOMS: atom_id res chain seq x y z
N MET A 1 22.29 -70.09 -8.98
CA MET A 1 22.38 -71.46 -8.40
C MET A 1 22.62 -71.33 -6.90
N LYS A 2 21.70 -71.89 -6.09
CA LYS A 2 21.73 -72.14 -4.62
C LYS A 2 21.79 -70.89 -3.73
N CYS A 3 20.75 -70.40 -3.05
CA CYS A 3 19.76 -70.98 -2.13
C CYS A 3 20.33 -71.70 -0.89
N VAL A 4 19.67 -71.41 0.25
CA VAL A 4 19.59 -72.03 1.60
C VAL A 4 19.99 -70.98 2.66
N ALA A 5 19.11 -70.24 3.34
CA ALA A 5 17.86 -70.53 4.08
C ALA A 5 18.07 -71.36 5.36
N SER A 6 17.75 -70.78 6.53
CA SER A 6 17.11 -71.44 7.69
C SER A 6 17.07 -70.50 8.90
N THR A 7 15.89 -69.97 9.26
CA THR A 7 14.94 -70.42 10.33
C THR A 7 15.36 -69.95 11.73
N LEU A 8 14.56 -69.23 12.51
CA LEU A 8 13.24 -69.59 13.06
C LEU A 8 12.40 -68.34 13.40
N ALA A 9 11.12 -68.37 13.01
CA ALA A 9 9.98 -67.78 13.74
C ALA A 9 9.26 -68.96 14.48
N PRO A 10 7.99 -68.89 14.94
CA PRO A 10 7.07 -67.84 15.42
C PRO A 10 6.58 -68.21 16.86
N THR A 11 5.56 -67.67 17.55
CA THR A 11 4.10 -67.73 17.33
C THR A 11 3.33 -67.19 18.55
N SER A 12 2.04 -66.85 18.32
CA SER A 12 0.88 -67.14 19.19
C SER A 12 0.64 -66.15 20.34
N GLN A 13 -0.47 -65.42 20.48
CA GLN A 13 -1.88 -65.50 20.03
C GLN A 13 -2.43 -64.05 20.15
N GLN A 14 -3.27 -63.41 19.33
CA GLN A 14 -4.33 -63.83 18.41
C GLN A 14 -5.19 -64.99 18.90
N GLN A 15 -6.31 -64.66 19.56
CA GLN A 15 -7.66 -64.80 19.00
C GLN A 15 -8.68 -64.73 20.14
N PHE A 16 -9.60 -63.76 20.07
CA PHE A 16 -11.01 -64.13 19.95
C PHE A 16 -11.72 -63.08 19.08
N PHE A 17 -12.21 -63.61 17.97
CA PHE A 17 -12.96 -62.98 16.91
C PHE A 17 -14.46 -63.07 17.24
N LEU A 18 -15.29 -62.32 16.51
CA LEU A 18 -16.75 -62.39 16.39
C LEU A 18 -17.58 -61.43 17.26
N ALA A 19 -17.79 -60.22 16.72
CA ALA A 19 -19.14 -59.70 16.48
C ALA A 19 -19.05 -58.56 15.44
N THR A 20 -19.23 -58.94 14.18
CA THR A 20 -19.52 -58.05 13.07
C THR A 20 -20.94 -57.49 13.14
N GLN A 21 -21.11 -56.28 12.59
CA GLN A 21 -22.31 -55.78 11.92
C GLN A 21 -23.21 -54.84 12.73
N ALA A 22 -23.03 -53.52 12.55
CA ALA A 22 -24.09 -52.56 12.18
C ALA A 22 -23.57 -51.11 12.22
N ASN A 23 -24.00 -50.31 11.23
CA ASN A 23 -24.03 -48.84 11.21
C ASN A 23 -22.78 -48.08 10.71
N LYS A 24 -22.48 -48.30 9.43
CA LYS A 24 -22.27 -47.20 8.48
C LYS A 24 -23.61 -46.48 8.26
N ALA A 25 -23.84 -45.34 8.92
CA ALA A 25 -24.72 -44.25 8.48
C ALA A 25 -24.61 -43.11 9.52
N HIS A 26 -24.60 -41.86 9.04
CA HIS A 26 -24.71 -40.61 9.82
C HIS A 26 -23.46 -39.93 10.41
N TYR A 27 -22.29 -40.03 9.75
CA TYR A 27 -21.18 -39.10 10.04
C TYR A 27 -20.55 -38.53 8.76
N PHE A 28 -21.39 -38.10 7.82
CA PHE A 28 -21.04 -37.23 6.69
C PHE A 28 -22.29 -36.45 6.25
N SER A 29 -22.73 -35.49 7.06
CA SER A 29 -23.64 -34.38 6.71
C SER A 29 -24.10 -33.72 8.00
N ASN A 30 -23.45 -32.64 8.41
CA ASN A 30 -23.98 -31.53 9.23
C ASN A 30 -22.84 -30.53 9.56
N ILE A 31 -21.98 -30.32 8.56
CA ILE A 31 -21.38 -29.02 8.28
C ILE A 31 -22.51 -28.25 7.59
N ILE A 32 -22.76 -27.00 7.98
CA ILE A 32 -23.94 -26.16 7.69
C ILE A 32 -24.99 -26.31 8.80
N TYR A 33 -25.39 -25.19 9.42
CA TYR A 33 -26.35 -25.03 10.54
C TYR A 33 -25.83 -25.10 11.98
N ASN A 34 -24.81 -24.32 12.38
CA ASN A 34 -24.73 -23.88 13.79
C ASN A 34 -23.90 -22.62 14.13
N THR A 35 -23.89 -21.61 13.25
CA THR A 35 -23.27 -20.30 13.59
C THR A 35 -24.10 -19.08 13.16
N ILE A 36 -25.37 -19.30 12.80
CA ILE A 36 -26.30 -18.24 12.41
C ILE A 36 -27.46 -18.22 13.43
N TYR A 37 -27.20 -17.90 14.70
CA TYR A 37 -28.29 -17.64 15.68
C TYR A 37 -27.86 -16.86 16.93
N ILE A 38 -26.83 -16.00 16.85
CA ILE A 38 -26.45 -15.07 17.95
C ILE A 38 -26.18 -13.65 17.42
N PHE A 39 -26.98 -13.16 16.46
CA PHE A 39 -26.92 -11.76 16.00
C PHE A 39 -28.30 -11.09 15.82
N ILE A 40 -29.37 -11.67 16.35
CA ILE A 40 -30.72 -11.12 16.22
C ILE A 40 -31.40 -11.02 17.59
N LEU A 41 -30.87 -10.24 18.54
CA LEU A 41 -31.60 -9.77 19.74
C LEU A 41 -30.91 -8.55 20.39
N ALA A 42 -30.68 -7.46 19.65
CA ALA A 42 -30.33 -6.17 20.27
C ALA A 42 -30.76 -4.95 19.43
N ASN A 43 -31.83 -5.08 18.63
CA ASN A 43 -32.40 -3.98 17.85
C ASN A 43 -33.87 -3.73 18.23
N TRP A 44 -34.11 -3.63 19.53
CA TRP A 44 -35.43 -3.39 20.11
C TRP A 44 -35.30 -2.41 21.27
N PHE A 45 -35.01 -1.14 21.01
CA PHE A 45 -35.41 -0.02 21.87
C PHE A 45 -35.13 1.33 21.17
N TRP A 46 -35.96 1.64 20.17
CA TRP A 46 -36.48 2.98 19.86
C TRP A 46 -37.20 2.92 18.51
N SER A 47 -38.50 2.64 18.52
CA SER A 47 -39.37 2.96 17.41
C SER A 47 -40.80 3.13 17.89
N THR A 48 -41.14 4.37 18.23
CA THR A 48 -42.50 4.89 18.10
C THR A 48 -42.39 6.36 17.70
N ALA A 49 -42.76 6.71 16.47
CA ALA A 49 -43.91 7.58 16.21
C ALA A 49 -43.91 8.15 14.78
N SER A 50 -45.10 8.04 14.19
CA SER A 50 -45.73 8.97 13.25
C SER A 50 -45.15 9.17 11.84
N ARG A 51 -45.87 8.60 10.88
CA ARG A 51 -45.97 9.00 9.48
C ARG A 51 -46.78 10.30 9.37
N ALA A 52 -46.23 11.33 8.75
CA ALA A 52 -46.95 12.49 8.22
C ALA A 52 -46.23 13.05 6.98
N GLU A 53 -47.00 13.63 6.06
CA GLU A 53 -46.71 13.89 4.64
C GLU A 53 -45.82 15.12 4.32
N ALA A 54 -45.01 14.95 3.24
CA ALA A 54 -44.56 15.90 2.19
C ALA A 54 -43.79 17.21 2.50
N LYS A 55 -42.51 17.29 2.05
CA LYS A 55 -41.89 18.41 1.28
C LYS A 55 -40.45 18.03 0.82
N PRO A 56 -39.95 18.38 -0.39
CA PRO A 56 -38.57 18.02 -0.79
C PRO A 56 -37.57 19.14 -0.48
N ALA A 57 -36.48 18.82 0.22
CA ALA A 57 -35.27 19.63 0.38
C ALA A 57 -34.11 18.73 0.85
N PRO A 58 -32.86 19.24 0.83
CA PRO A 58 -31.94 19.37 -0.30
C PRO A 58 -30.93 18.19 -0.35
N ARG A 59 -30.22 18.04 -1.49
CA ARG A 59 -29.24 16.96 -1.72
C ARG A 59 -28.15 16.94 -0.63
N GLU A 60 -28.18 15.90 0.21
CA GLU A 60 -27.05 15.56 1.07
C GLU A 60 -25.91 15.01 0.22
N ILE A 61 -24.75 15.65 0.38
CA ILE A 61 -23.45 15.18 -0.11
C ILE A 61 -23.08 13.99 0.78
N MET A 62 -23.52 12.79 0.40
CA MET A 62 -23.04 11.55 0.98
C MET A 62 -21.58 11.38 0.54
N ALA A 63 -20.67 11.32 1.52
CA ALA A 63 -19.29 10.96 1.30
C ALA A 63 -19.23 9.58 0.63
N ASP A 64 -18.54 9.50 -0.50
CA ASP A 64 -18.36 8.25 -1.24
C ASP A 64 -17.72 7.18 -0.33
N PRO A 65 -18.14 5.91 -0.44
CA PRO A 65 -17.51 4.81 0.27
C PRO A 65 -16.03 4.72 -0.09
N ALA A 66 -15.19 4.40 0.90
CA ALA A 66 -13.75 4.26 0.74
C ALA A 66 -13.41 3.42 -0.51
N PRO A 67 -12.47 3.87 -1.37
CA PRO A 67 -12.23 3.22 -2.64
C PRO A 67 -11.75 1.79 -2.39
N ALA A 68 -12.39 0.83 -3.07
CA ALA A 68 -11.88 -0.52 -3.25
C ALA A 68 -10.38 -0.46 -3.63
N PRO A 69 -9.56 -1.50 -3.31
CA PRO A 69 -8.15 -1.52 -3.72
C PRO A 69 -8.07 -1.20 -5.21
N GLN A 70 -7.54 -0.02 -5.51
CA GLN A 70 -7.54 0.50 -6.86
C GLN A 70 -6.70 -0.46 -7.68
N THR A 71 -7.35 -1.23 -8.55
CA THR A 71 -6.65 -2.08 -9.50
C THR A 71 -5.86 -1.13 -10.40
N LEU A 72 -4.53 -1.17 -10.26
CA LEU A 72 -3.66 -0.34 -11.07
C LEU A 72 -3.83 -0.74 -12.54
N THR A 73 -4.12 0.25 -13.38
CA THR A 73 -4.29 0.06 -14.82
C THR A 73 -3.21 0.80 -15.59
N PRO A 74 -2.82 0.36 -16.80
CA PRO A 74 -1.85 1.10 -17.60
C PRO A 74 -2.31 2.53 -17.93
N GLN A 75 -3.63 2.72 -18.08
CA GLN A 75 -4.24 4.01 -18.34
C GLN A 75 -4.01 5.03 -17.22
N PHE A 76 -3.95 4.56 -15.97
CA PHE A 76 -3.59 5.41 -14.84
C PHE A 76 -2.16 5.95 -14.98
N CYS A 77 -1.20 5.11 -15.40
CA CYS A 77 0.19 5.53 -15.55
C CYS A 77 0.39 6.52 -16.70
N PHE A 78 -0.32 6.34 -17.82
CA PHE A 78 -0.25 7.26 -18.95
C PHE A 78 -0.96 8.60 -18.69
N SER A 79 -1.88 8.66 -17.73
CA SER A 79 -2.39 9.93 -17.21
C SER A 79 -1.39 10.55 -16.24
N THR A 80 -0.45 11.33 -16.77
CA THR A 80 0.62 11.98 -15.97
C THR A 80 0.06 12.89 -14.86
N VAL A 81 -1.10 13.50 -15.09
CA VAL A 81 -1.82 14.30 -14.09
C VAL A 81 -2.31 13.41 -12.96
N ALA A 82 -3.00 12.30 -13.26
CA ALA A 82 -3.52 11.39 -12.24
C ALA A 82 -2.41 10.77 -11.40
N LEU A 83 -1.31 10.34 -12.04
CA LEU A 83 -0.15 9.79 -11.35
C LEU A 83 0.48 10.82 -10.39
N ARG A 84 0.71 12.04 -10.87
CA ARG A 84 1.28 13.12 -10.03
C ARG A 84 0.35 13.55 -8.91
N ASP A 85 -0.95 13.61 -9.16
CA ASP A 85 -1.94 13.97 -8.14
C ASP A 85 -2.06 12.90 -7.05
N PHE A 86 -2.05 11.62 -7.42
CA PHE A 86 -1.98 10.53 -6.44
C PHE A 86 -0.78 10.69 -5.51
N LEU A 87 0.42 10.90 -6.09
CA LEU A 87 1.65 11.05 -5.31
C LEU A 87 1.60 12.31 -4.44
N ARG A 88 1.16 13.44 -4.99
CA ARG A 88 1.01 14.71 -4.28
C ARG A 88 0.06 14.58 -3.09
N ILE A 89 -1.13 13.99 -3.29
CA ILE A 89 -2.11 13.80 -2.22
C ILE A 89 -1.57 12.87 -1.14
N SER A 90 -0.98 11.74 -1.54
CA SER A 90 -0.39 10.78 -0.58
C SER A 90 0.76 11.37 0.23
N ARG A 91 1.61 12.22 -0.37
CA ARG A 91 2.68 12.95 0.34
C ARG A 91 2.10 13.99 1.29
N SER A 92 1.09 14.75 0.85
CA SER A 92 0.47 15.80 1.66
C SER A 92 -0.23 15.28 2.91
N SER A 93 -0.79 14.06 2.85
CA SER A 93 -1.53 13.48 3.97
C SER A 93 -0.63 12.94 5.08
N ILE A 94 0.62 12.58 4.79
CA ILE A 94 1.53 11.94 5.76
C ILE A 94 2.86 12.67 5.92
N ASP A 95 3.57 12.88 4.82
CA ASP A 95 4.96 13.34 4.81
C ASP A 95 5.04 14.86 5.02
N ASP A 96 4.24 15.66 4.30
CA ASP A 96 4.24 17.13 4.48
C ASP A 96 3.66 17.53 5.84
N SER A 97 2.70 16.74 6.33
CA SER A 97 2.06 16.89 7.64
C SER A 97 2.75 16.08 8.75
N ILE A 98 3.95 15.54 8.53
CA ILE A 98 4.60 14.61 9.46
C ILE A 98 4.75 15.19 10.87
N THR A 99 5.10 16.47 10.99
CA THR A 99 5.21 17.12 12.31
C THR A 99 3.87 17.17 13.03
N GLN A 100 2.77 17.42 12.32
CA GLN A 100 1.43 17.43 12.89
C GLN A 100 1.02 16.01 13.31
N ASN A 101 1.26 15.02 12.44
CA ASN A 101 1.01 13.60 12.74
C ASN A 101 1.76 13.14 13.97
N LEU A 102 3.05 13.47 14.09
CA LEU A 102 3.88 13.13 15.26
C LEU A 102 3.45 13.87 16.53
N ASN A 103 3.06 15.15 16.42
CA ASN A 103 2.55 15.90 17.55
C ASN A 103 1.21 15.33 18.06
N ALA A 104 0.37 14.78 17.19
CA ALA A 104 -0.89 14.14 17.57
C ALA A 104 -0.69 12.84 18.37
N LEU A 105 0.48 12.20 18.25
CA LEU A 105 0.85 11.04 19.08
C LEU A 105 1.25 11.42 20.50
N VAL A 106 1.51 12.70 20.76
CA VAL A 106 1.78 13.20 22.10
C VAL A 106 0.45 13.42 22.79
N THR A 107 0.11 12.57 23.76
CA THR A 107 -1.08 12.71 24.61
C THR A 107 -0.71 13.45 25.91
N PRO A 108 -0.86 14.78 26.02
CA PRO A 108 -0.55 15.49 27.26
C PRO A 108 -1.51 15.13 28.41
N SER A 109 -2.68 14.58 28.11
CA SER A 109 -3.69 14.21 29.12
C SER A 109 -3.28 13.04 30.03
N THR A 110 -2.33 12.20 29.61
CA THR A 110 -1.85 11.08 30.44
C THR A 110 -1.01 11.55 31.62
N GLU A 111 -0.36 12.72 31.52
CA GLU A 111 0.48 13.27 32.60
C GLU A 111 -0.31 14.19 33.55
N GLY A 112 -1.57 14.50 33.24
CA GLY A 112 -2.39 15.44 34.02
C GLY A 112 -1.91 16.89 33.91
N PHE A 113 -2.75 17.83 34.38
CA PHE A 113 -2.35 19.22 34.49
C PHE A 113 -1.78 19.48 35.89
N ASP A 114 -0.51 19.85 35.97
CA ASP A 114 0.12 20.33 37.21
C ASP A 114 -0.02 21.86 37.29
N PRO A 115 -0.82 22.42 38.23
CA PRO A 115 -0.99 23.87 38.36
C PRO A 115 0.33 24.58 38.71
N SER A 116 1.29 23.89 39.33
CA SER A 116 2.62 24.46 39.64
C SER A 116 3.49 24.66 38.39
N SER A 117 3.18 23.98 37.28
CA SER A 117 3.88 24.14 36.00
C SER A 117 3.69 25.51 35.34
N THR A 118 2.74 26.32 35.83
CA THR A 118 2.50 27.69 35.37
C THR A 118 3.21 28.75 36.21
N ALA A 119 3.74 28.37 37.38
CA ALA A 119 4.36 29.31 38.33
C ALA A 119 5.74 29.81 37.86
N THR A 120 6.43 29.06 36.99
CA THR A 120 7.71 29.45 36.41
C THR A 120 7.69 29.26 34.91
N ARG A 121 8.14 30.27 34.17
CA ARG A 121 8.34 30.19 32.72
C ARG A 121 9.59 29.37 32.42
N ASN A 122 9.50 28.05 32.57
CA ASN A 122 10.58 27.17 32.19
C ASN A 122 10.64 27.09 30.66
N HIS A 123 11.81 27.44 30.08
CA HIS A 123 12.13 27.07 28.71
C HIS A 123 12.20 25.55 28.65
N ARG A 124 11.06 24.94 28.34
CA ARG A 124 10.90 23.50 28.25
C ARG A 124 11.91 22.97 27.20
N PRO A 125 12.81 22.03 27.55
CA PRO A 125 13.79 21.52 26.61
C PRO A 125 13.10 21.00 25.34
N PRO A 126 13.68 21.21 24.15
CA PRO A 126 13.06 20.81 22.87
C PRO A 126 12.75 19.30 22.79
N HIS A 127 13.38 18.47 23.62
CA HIS A 127 13.19 17.01 23.69
C HIS A 127 12.20 16.53 24.77
N SER A 128 11.58 17.42 25.54
CA SER A 128 10.79 17.04 26.73
C SER A 128 9.37 16.53 26.48
N ARG A 129 9.01 16.21 25.23
CA ARG A 129 7.81 15.44 24.89
C ARG A 129 8.21 14.32 23.95
N GLN A 130 9.00 13.39 24.46
CA GLN A 130 9.30 12.17 23.73
C GLN A 130 7.99 11.42 23.52
N ILE A 131 7.72 11.05 22.27
CA ILE A 131 6.54 10.25 21.93
C ILE A 131 6.76 8.86 22.54
N SER A 132 5.70 8.23 23.06
CA SER A 132 5.84 6.89 23.62
C SER A 132 6.37 5.92 22.55
N PRO A 133 7.34 5.04 22.86
CA PRO A 133 7.91 4.12 21.88
C PRO A 133 6.84 3.28 21.17
N THR A 134 5.83 2.82 21.92
CA THR A 134 4.70 2.05 21.38
C THR A 134 3.85 2.86 20.39
N ALA A 135 3.51 4.12 20.69
CA ALA A 135 2.75 4.95 19.76
C ALA A 135 3.53 5.21 18.47
N CYS A 136 4.84 5.45 18.59
CA CYS A 136 5.73 5.60 17.44
C CYS A 136 5.82 4.34 16.59
N GLN A 137 5.96 3.16 17.20
CA GLN A 137 5.98 1.89 16.45
C GLN A 137 4.65 1.62 15.75
N ASN A 138 3.52 1.90 16.41
CA ASN A 138 2.20 1.76 15.81
C ASN A 138 2.02 2.71 14.63
N PHE A 139 2.43 3.98 14.75
CA PHE A 139 2.40 4.93 13.64
C PHE A 139 3.25 4.45 12.45
N LYS A 140 4.49 4.00 12.72
CA LYS A 140 5.37 3.46 11.68
C LYS A 140 4.73 2.29 10.94
N ASN A 141 4.25 1.30 11.68
CA ASN A 141 3.80 0.02 11.13
C ASN A 141 2.42 0.06 10.48
N SER A 142 1.54 0.95 10.94
CA SER A 142 0.14 1.01 10.51
C SER A 142 -0.16 2.20 9.59
N VAL A 143 0.67 3.23 9.56
CA VAL A 143 0.42 4.45 8.77
C VAL A 143 1.58 4.75 7.81
N LEU A 144 2.78 4.96 8.35
CA LEU A 144 3.91 5.46 7.56
C LEU A 144 4.36 4.45 6.50
N PHE A 145 4.76 3.25 6.93
CA PHE A 145 5.29 2.24 6.03
C PHE A 145 4.26 1.69 5.03
N PRO A 146 3.00 1.43 5.41
CA PRO A 146 1.97 1.07 4.43
C PRO A 146 1.77 2.11 3.33
N SER A 147 1.78 3.41 3.67
CA SER A 147 1.63 4.46 2.66
C SER A 147 2.84 4.56 1.74
N TRP A 148 4.05 4.49 2.30
CA TRP A 148 5.29 4.43 1.50
C TRP A 148 5.31 3.20 0.59
N GLN A 149 4.79 2.07 1.07
CA GLN A 149 4.66 0.86 0.27
C GLN A 149 3.68 1.09 -0.89
N ALA A 150 2.49 1.61 -0.63
CA ALA A 150 1.49 1.88 -1.67
C ALA A 150 2.04 2.81 -2.77
N ARG A 151 2.79 3.87 -2.41
CA ARG A 151 3.46 4.73 -3.39
C ARG A 151 4.55 4.00 -4.17
N SER A 152 5.31 3.12 -3.50
CA SER A 152 6.33 2.29 -4.16
C SER A 152 5.69 1.34 -5.18
N ASP A 153 4.56 0.73 -4.83
CA ASP A 153 3.84 -0.21 -5.69
C ASP A 153 3.33 0.48 -6.95
N VAL A 154 2.77 1.68 -6.82
CA VAL A 154 2.36 2.51 -7.96
C VAL A 154 3.54 2.87 -8.87
N LEU A 155 4.65 3.34 -8.30
CA LEU A 155 5.84 3.68 -9.09
C LEU A 155 6.48 2.46 -9.75
N ASN A 156 6.45 1.30 -9.10
CA ASN A 156 6.97 0.05 -9.66
C ASN A 156 6.07 -0.49 -10.78
N TYR A 157 4.76 -0.41 -10.61
CA TYR A 157 3.80 -0.75 -11.64
C TYR A 157 3.94 0.17 -12.85
N CYS A 158 4.01 1.49 -12.66
CA CYS A 158 4.20 2.40 -13.78
C CYS A 158 5.58 2.26 -14.44
N ALA A 159 6.61 1.82 -13.70
CA ALA A 159 7.90 1.47 -14.30
C ALA A 159 7.79 0.25 -15.23
N SER A 160 7.02 -0.79 -14.86
CA SER A 160 6.85 -1.95 -15.72
C SER A 160 6.03 -1.61 -16.97
N VAL A 161 4.97 -0.80 -16.82
CA VAL A 161 4.19 -0.27 -17.95
C VAL A 161 5.07 0.54 -18.90
N ALA A 162 5.97 1.37 -18.38
CA ALA A 162 6.88 2.19 -19.20
C ALA A 162 7.87 1.36 -20.03
N THR A 163 8.14 0.11 -19.64
CA THR A 163 9.01 -0.80 -20.40
C THR A 163 8.25 -1.75 -21.34
N SER A 164 6.91 -1.76 -21.27
CA SER A 164 6.07 -2.58 -22.13
C SER A 164 5.76 -1.87 -23.45
N PRO A 165 5.62 -2.60 -24.58
CA PRO A 165 5.06 -2.03 -25.81
C PRO A 165 3.67 -1.42 -25.56
N ASP A 166 3.41 -0.25 -26.14
CA ASP A 166 2.14 0.48 -26.05
C ASP A 166 1.45 0.45 -27.42
N PRO A 167 0.55 -0.52 -27.68
CA PRO A 167 -0.15 -0.62 -28.96
C PRO A 167 -1.17 0.51 -29.18
N ASP A 168 -1.59 1.18 -28.11
CA ASP A 168 -2.63 2.22 -28.12
C ASP A 168 -2.03 3.64 -28.11
N ASP A 169 -0.74 3.79 -28.47
CA ASP A 169 -0.08 5.09 -28.58
C ASP A 169 -0.65 5.88 -29.78
N PRO A 170 -1.37 7.00 -29.55
CA PRO A 170 -2.05 7.75 -30.60
C PRO A 170 -1.07 8.40 -31.59
N ASP A 171 0.16 8.67 -31.15
CA ASP A 171 1.17 9.38 -31.93
C ASP A 171 2.08 8.41 -32.70
N LEU A 172 1.89 7.09 -32.58
CA LEU A 172 2.75 6.09 -33.19
C LEU A 172 2.85 6.23 -34.71
N LEU A 173 1.71 6.36 -35.40
CA LEU A 173 1.67 6.54 -36.85
C LEU A 173 2.28 7.88 -37.27
N GLN A 174 1.93 8.95 -36.55
CA GLN A 174 2.45 10.29 -36.84
C GLN A 174 3.98 10.32 -36.73
N ARG A 175 4.54 9.73 -35.66
CA ARG A 175 6.00 9.63 -35.48
C ARG A 175 6.68 8.82 -36.57
N GLN A 176 6.07 7.73 -37.02
CA GLN A 176 6.62 6.92 -38.12
C GLN A 176 6.67 7.71 -39.44
N VAL A 177 5.61 8.46 -39.75
CA VAL A 177 5.57 9.33 -40.93
C VAL A 177 6.59 10.46 -40.84
N GLU A 178 6.67 11.14 -39.68
CA GLU A 178 7.66 12.20 -39.42
C GLU A 178 9.10 11.67 -39.55
N SER A 179 9.38 10.49 -38.99
CA SER A 179 10.70 9.84 -39.07
C SER A 179 11.07 9.38 -40.50
N ALA A 180 10.09 8.88 -41.27
CA ALA A 180 10.29 8.52 -42.66
C ALA A 180 10.60 9.75 -43.52
N ARG A 181 9.83 10.83 -43.34
CA ARG A 181 10.04 12.10 -44.05
C ARG A 181 11.40 12.73 -43.74
N GLU A 182 11.82 12.67 -42.48
CA GLU A 182 13.14 13.16 -42.11
C GLU A 182 14.27 12.34 -42.75
N ARG A 183 14.10 11.01 -42.83
CA ARG A 183 15.10 10.13 -43.47
C ARG A 183 15.29 10.44 -44.97
N GLU A 184 14.26 10.96 -45.62
CA GLU A 184 14.30 11.38 -47.02
C GLU A 184 14.83 12.81 -47.21
N ARG A 185 14.96 13.59 -46.13
CA ARG A 185 15.37 14.99 -46.19
C ARG A 185 16.87 15.12 -46.47
N VAL A 186 17.22 15.87 -47.51
CA VAL A 186 18.61 16.23 -47.83
C VAL A 186 18.86 17.67 -47.37
N VAL A 187 19.87 17.87 -46.53
CA VAL A 187 20.23 19.17 -45.95
C VAL A 187 21.58 19.62 -46.49
N ASP A 188 21.65 20.82 -47.09
CA ASP A 188 22.92 21.48 -47.43
C ASP A 188 23.38 22.32 -46.23
N GLU A 189 24.27 21.74 -45.41
CA GLU A 189 24.83 22.35 -44.20
C GLU A 189 25.59 23.66 -44.48
N ARG A 190 26.02 23.90 -45.73
CA ARG A 190 26.70 25.14 -46.13
C ARG A 190 25.72 26.31 -46.27
N LEU A 191 24.48 26.05 -46.66
CA LEU A 191 23.46 27.08 -46.85
C LEU A 191 22.75 27.40 -45.53
N ASP A 192 22.51 26.39 -44.68
CA ASP A 192 21.92 26.56 -43.35
C ASP A 192 22.45 25.53 -42.34
N PRO A 193 23.42 25.92 -41.47
CA PRO A 193 23.99 25.06 -40.44
C PRO A 193 23.01 24.58 -39.36
N TYR A 194 21.82 25.17 -39.22
CA TYR A 194 20.83 24.82 -38.18
C TYR A 194 19.71 23.93 -38.69
N SER A 195 19.54 23.85 -40.01
CA SER A 195 18.51 23.03 -40.63
C SER A 195 18.69 21.53 -40.37
N ALA A 196 19.90 21.03 -40.07
CA ALA A 196 20.14 19.61 -39.81
C ALA A 196 19.51 19.06 -38.50
N ARG A 197 18.96 19.92 -37.63
CA ARG A 197 18.40 19.47 -36.34
C ARG A 197 17.00 18.90 -36.50
N PHE A 198 16.86 17.60 -36.26
CA PHE A 198 15.58 16.93 -36.09
C PHE A 198 15.43 16.41 -34.66
N PHE A 199 14.29 16.69 -34.05
CA PHE A 199 13.93 16.18 -32.72
C PHE A 199 12.71 15.28 -32.88
N PRO A 200 12.89 13.95 -32.94
CA PRO A 200 11.77 13.02 -32.97
C PRO A 200 10.93 13.22 -31.71
N LYS A 201 9.60 13.18 -31.85
CA LYS A 201 8.73 13.09 -30.68
C LYS A 201 9.00 11.77 -29.96
N GLU A 202 9.17 11.81 -28.65
CA GLU A 202 9.38 10.62 -27.83
C GLU A 202 8.09 9.80 -27.74
N PRO A 203 8.16 8.45 -27.73
CA PRO A 203 6.99 7.61 -27.46
C PRO A 203 6.47 7.85 -26.04
N ARG A 204 5.16 7.66 -25.84
CA ARG A 204 4.50 7.92 -24.56
C ARG A 204 5.11 7.11 -23.40
N THR A 205 5.60 5.91 -23.69
CA THR A 205 6.31 5.04 -22.74
C THR A 205 7.66 5.60 -22.28
N GLU A 206 8.41 6.24 -23.17
CA GLU A 206 9.69 6.89 -22.82
C GLU A 206 9.47 8.13 -21.96
N GLN A 207 8.46 8.94 -22.30
CA GLN A 207 8.03 10.07 -21.47
C GLN A 207 7.61 9.60 -20.07
N LEU A 208 6.82 8.52 -19.99
CA LEU A 208 6.44 7.90 -18.72
C LEU A 208 7.66 7.41 -17.94
N ALA A 209 8.62 6.76 -18.61
CA ALA A 209 9.84 6.29 -17.96
C ALA A 209 10.64 7.45 -17.34
N ALA A 210 10.73 8.58 -18.04
CA ALA A 210 11.38 9.78 -17.52
C ALA A 210 10.67 10.33 -16.27
N ILE A 211 9.34 10.41 -16.30
CA ILE A 211 8.52 10.85 -15.16
C ILE A 211 8.71 9.91 -13.97
N VAL A 212 8.63 8.59 -14.17
CA VAL A 212 8.78 7.61 -13.08
C VAL A 212 10.17 7.69 -12.46
N ARG A 213 11.24 7.88 -13.25
CA ARG A 213 12.60 8.10 -12.72
C ARG A 213 12.68 9.36 -11.85
N GLN A 214 12.09 10.46 -12.30
CA GLN A 214 12.04 11.70 -11.54
C GLN A 214 11.26 11.52 -10.22
N GLU A 215 10.08 10.92 -10.27
CA GLU A 215 9.24 10.72 -9.10
C GLU A 215 9.88 9.78 -8.07
N ARG A 216 10.64 8.77 -8.51
CA ARG A 216 11.45 7.92 -7.62
C ARG A 216 12.54 8.73 -6.90
N GLY A 217 13.19 9.67 -7.59
CA GLY A 217 14.18 10.56 -6.98
C GLY A 217 13.54 11.50 -5.94
N VAL A 218 12.39 12.10 -6.29
CA VAL A 218 11.61 12.93 -5.35
C VAL A 218 11.18 12.12 -4.14
N GLU A 219 10.70 10.90 -4.35
CA GLU A 219 10.26 10.01 -3.28
C GLU A 219 11.39 9.65 -2.31
N ALA A 220 12.60 9.40 -2.82
CA ALA A 220 13.78 9.15 -1.98
C ALA A 220 14.10 10.35 -1.07
N ILE A 221 14.08 11.57 -1.63
CA ILE A 221 14.31 12.81 -0.86
C ILE A 221 13.25 13.00 0.22
N ILE A 222 11.97 12.78 -0.12
CA ILE A 222 10.86 12.95 0.82
C ILE A 222 10.98 11.94 1.96
N ARG A 223 11.22 10.65 1.66
CA ARG A 223 11.38 9.62 2.70
C ARG A 223 12.56 9.90 3.62
N ALA A 224 13.70 10.31 3.07
CA ALA A 224 14.86 10.67 3.88
C ALA A 224 14.54 11.83 4.85
N ARG A 225 13.84 12.87 4.36
CA ARG A 225 13.42 14.01 5.19
C ARG A 225 12.43 13.61 6.27
N THR A 226 11.36 12.91 5.90
CA THR A 226 10.34 12.42 6.84
C THR A 226 10.97 11.52 7.90
N TRP A 227 11.85 10.61 7.49
CA TRP A 227 12.55 9.70 8.40
C TRP A 227 13.47 10.44 9.37
N GLY A 228 14.15 11.50 8.92
CA GLY A 228 14.94 12.36 9.80
C GLY A 228 14.13 12.88 11.00
N LEU A 229 12.93 13.39 10.74
CA LEU A 229 12.03 13.89 11.78
C LEU A 229 11.47 12.76 12.66
N VAL A 230 11.11 11.63 12.06
CA VAL A 230 10.62 10.46 12.80
C VAL A 230 11.72 9.94 13.75
N LYS A 231 12.98 9.88 13.30
CA LYS A 231 14.12 9.49 14.15
C LYS A 231 14.31 10.43 15.33
N GLU A 232 14.27 11.73 15.08
CA GLU A 232 14.44 12.75 16.13
C GLU A 232 13.34 12.67 17.20
N ARG A 233 12.09 12.45 16.79
CA ARG A 233 10.92 12.52 17.68
C ARG A 233 10.58 11.21 18.39
N CYS A 234 10.80 10.08 17.73
CA CYS A 234 10.44 8.77 18.27
C CYS A 234 11.54 8.12 19.11
N GLY A 235 12.80 8.56 18.99
CA GLY A 235 13.94 7.87 19.58
C GLY A 235 14.19 6.51 18.93
N GLY A 236 15.46 6.11 18.80
CA GLY A 236 15.83 4.79 18.28
C GLY A 236 17.21 4.75 17.62
N VAL A 237 17.70 3.53 17.41
CA VAL A 237 18.95 3.27 16.67
C VAL A 237 18.77 3.76 15.25
N ALA A 238 19.72 4.57 14.79
CA ALA A 238 19.66 5.33 13.55
C ALA A 238 19.87 4.45 12.30
N ALA A 239 18.96 3.50 12.05
CA ALA A 239 18.87 2.83 10.76
C ALA A 239 18.45 3.85 9.68
N ASP A 240 18.86 3.60 8.44
CA ASP A 240 18.36 4.37 7.30
C ASP A 240 16.89 4.05 7.04
N TRP A 241 16.20 4.90 6.29
CA TRP A 241 14.78 4.71 5.99
C TRP A 241 14.58 3.47 5.11
N GLU A 242 15.52 3.15 4.21
CA GLU A 242 15.47 1.95 3.38
C GLU A 242 15.54 0.69 4.23
N GLU A 243 16.45 0.66 5.19
CA GLU A 243 16.65 -0.49 6.08
C GLU A 243 15.40 -0.72 6.94
N ALA A 244 14.87 0.34 7.56
CA ALA A 244 13.67 0.26 8.38
C ALA A 244 12.44 -0.22 7.57
N LEU A 245 12.27 0.28 6.34
CA LEU A 245 11.18 -0.14 5.47
C LEU A 245 11.36 -1.61 5.03
N ASN A 246 12.59 -2.04 4.73
CA ASN A 246 12.89 -3.41 4.35
C ASN A 246 12.68 -4.39 5.51
N GLU A 247 13.04 -4.01 6.73
CA GLU A 247 12.74 -4.79 7.93
C GLU A 247 11.22 -4.95 8.14
N TRP A 248 10.47 -3.85 7.99
CA TRP A 248 9.01 -3.90 8.05
C TRP A 248 8.41 -4.84 7.00
N ARG A 249 8.88 -4.80 5.74
CA ARG A 249 8.43 -5.74 4.68
C ARG A 249 8.67 -7.19 5.08
N LYS A 250 9.90 -7.51 5.52
CA LYS A 250 10.26 -8.86 5.97
C LYS A 250 9.37 -9.33 7.13
N SER A 251 9.01 -8.43 8.05
CA SER A 251 8.12 -8.75 9.17
C SER A 251 6.69 -9.10 8.74
N LYS A 252 6.24 -8.60 7.58
CA LYS A 252 4.92 -8.87 7.01
C LYS A 252 4.89 -10.14 6.16
N GLU A 253 6.02 -10.52 5.58
CA GLU A 253 6.14 -11.74 4.76
C GLU A 253 6.28 -13.01 5.59
N LYS A 254 6.67 -12.89 6.87
CA LYS A 254 6.84 -14.04 7.76
C LYS A 254 5.45 -14.54 8.22
N PRO A 255 5.06 -15.78 7.87
CA PRO A 255 3.75 -16.33 8.22
C PRO A 255 3.61 -16.62 9.72
#